data_AF-A0A3B6KQR9-F1
#
_entry.id   AF-A0A3B6KQR9-F1
#
_cell.length_a   1.000
_cell.length_b   1.000
_cell.length_c   1.000
_cell.angle_alpha   90.00
_cell.angle_beta   90.00
_cell.angle_gamma   90.00
#
_symmetry.space_group_name_H-M   'P 1'
#
loop_
_entity.id
_entity.type
_entity.pdbx_description
1 polymer ?
#
loop_
_entity_poly.entity_id
_entity_poly.type
_entity_poly.pdbx_seq_one_letter_code
_entity_poly.pdbx_strand_id
1 'polypeptide(L)' 'MATEPKLDPSKACCAVWQKANIPCLCAGLTKEKEKIWCMEKVGYVANFCKKPFPRGYKCGSK' A
#
# COMPACT_ATOMS: atom_id res chain seq x y z
N MET A 1 -17.02 7.83 10.58
CA MET A 1 -16.10 7.09 9.69
C MET A 1 -15.50 6.00 10.52
N ALA A 2 -15.94 4.74 10.36
CA ALA A 2 -15.37 3.65 11.12
C ALA A 2 -13.93 3.44 10.63
N THR A 3 -12.95 3.83 11.43
CA THR A 3 -11.57 3.35 11.30
C THR A 3 -11.62 1.84 11.36
N GLU A 4 -11.62 1.17 10.21
CA GLU A 4 -11.41 -0.28 10.17
C GLU A 4 -10.12 -0.58 10.95
N PRO A 5 -10.12 -1.61 11.83
CA PRO A 5 -8.96 -1.91 12.64
C PRO A 5 -7.74 -2.15 11.73
N LYS A 6 -6.67 -1.40 12.02
CA LYS A 6 -5.35 -1.60 11.41
C LYS A 6 -4.79 -2.89 12.00
N LEU A 7 -5.02 -4.00 11.30
CA LEU A 7 -4.43 -5.28 11.65
C LEU A 7 -2.95 -5.26 11.29
N ASP A 8 -2.12 -5.72 12.23
CA ASP A 8 -0.69 -5.84 11.98
C ASP A 8 -0.43 -6.84 10.85
N PRO A 9 0.34 -6.45 9.82
CA PRO A 9 0.67 -7.36 8.75
C PRO A 9 1.54 -8.51 9.28
N SER A 10 1.27 -9.72 8.79
CA SER A 10 2.10 -10.87 9.12
C SER A 10 3.52 -10.72 8.58
N LYS A 11 4.47 -11.47 9.16
CA LYS A 11 5.86 -11.51 8.67
C LYS A 11 5.95 -11.86 7.19
N ALA A 12 5.08 -12.75 6.72
CA ALA A 12 4.99 -13.14 5.30
C ALA A 12 4.53 -11.97 4.42
N CYS A 13 3.52 -11.20 4.86
CA CYS A 13 3.08 -9.99 4.17
C CYS A 13 4.23 -8.98 4.03
N CYS A 14 4.96 -8.71 5.11
CA CYS A 14 6.11 -7.80 5.05
C CYS A 14 7.24 -8.32 4.17
N ALA A 15 7.51 -9.63 4.14
CA ALA A 15 8.52 -10.21 3.25
C ALA A 15 8.18 -9.98 1.77
N VAL A 16 6.91 -10.11 1.40
CA VAL A 16 6.43 -9.80 0.04
C VAL A 16 6.51 -8.29 -0.22
N TRP A 17 6.04 -7.47 0.72
CA TRP A 17 6.11 -6.00 0.61
C TRP A 17 7.54 -5.49 0.34
N GLN A 18 8.51 -6.05 1.06
CA GLN A 18 9.92 -5.73 0.89
C GLN A 18 10.43 -6.04 -0.52
N LYS A 19 10.00 -7.16 -1.11
CA LYS A 19 10.38 -7.57 -2.47
C LYS A 19 9.50 -6.96 -3.57
N ALA A 20 8.37 -6.35 -3.21
CA ALA A 20 7.42 -5.83 -4.17
C ALA A 20 8.02 -4.71 -5.03
N ASN A 21 7.81 -4.81 -6.34
CA ASN A 21 8.09 -3.72 -7.29
C ASN A 21 6.92 -2.73 -7.24
N ILE A 22 6.99 -1.79 -6.29
CA ILE A 22 5.96 -0.78 -6.05
C ILE A 22 5.63 0.04 -7.32
N PRO A 23 6.62 0.50 -8.13
CA PRO A 23 6.32 1.14 -9.41
C PRO A 23 5.45 0.30 -10.36
N CYS A 24 5.74 -1.00 -10.49
CA CYS A 24 4.95 -1.91 -11.31
C CYS A 24 3.51 -2.07 -10.78
N LEU A 25 3.36 -2.23 -9.46
CA LEU A 25 2.04 -2.29 -8.82
C LEU A 25 1.24 -0.99 -9.04
N CYS A 26 1.92 0.15 -8.97
CA CYS A 26 1.31 1.46 -9.16
C CYS A 26 0.91 1.75 -10.61
N ALA A 27 1.55 1.13 -11.60
CA ALA A 27 1.08 1.16 -12.98
C ALA A 27 -0.25 0.39 -13.16
N GLY A 28 -0.49 -0.62 -12.34
CA GLY A 28 -1.73 -1.42 -12.34
C GLY A 28 -2.85 -0.86 -11.48
N LEU A 29 -2.59 0.21 -10.69
CA LEU A 29 -3.60 0.90 -9.89
C LEU A 29 -4.43 1.81 -10.79
N THR A 30 -5.69 1.42 -11.01
CA THR A 30 -6.71 2.23 -11.66
C THR A 30 -7.65 2.82 -10.60
N LYS A 31 -8.41 3.87 -10.95
CA LYS A 31 -9.41 4.49 -10.07
C LYS A 31 -10.38 3.50 -9.43
N GLU A 32 -10.69 2.41 -10.13
CA GLU A 32 -11.58 1.37 -9.64
C GLU A 32 -10.93 0.52 -8.55
N LYS A 33 -9.63 0.23 -8.69
CA LYS A 33 -8.87 -0.43 -7.63
C LYS A 33 -8.66 0.50 -6.44
N GLU A 34 -8.43 1.79 -6.66
CA GLU A 34 -8.32 2.76 -5.55
C GLU A 34 -9.59 2.80 -4.67
N LYS A 35 -10.77 2.48 -5.22
CA LYS A 35 -12.01 2.35 -4.42
C LYS A 35 -12.03 1.11 -3.52
N ILE A 36 -11.27 0.08 -3.88
CA ILE A 36 -11.17 -1.19 -3.13
C ILE A 36 -10.07 -1.09 -2.06
N TRP A 37 -8.99 -0.36 -2.36
CA TRP A 37 -7.85 -0.24 -1.45
C TRP A 37 -7.99 0.95 -0.50
N CYS A 38 -8.07 0.68 0.79
CA CYS A 38 -7.95 1.73 1.80
C CYS A 38 -6.50 2.25 1.83
N MET A 39 -6.25 3.41 1.22
CA MET A 39 -4.91 3.98 1.12
C MET A 39 -4.27 4.25 2.49
N GLU A 40 -5.07 4.51 3.53
CA GLU A 40 -4.58 4.63 4.90
C GLU A 40 -3.99 3.30 5.42
N LYS A 41 -4.64 2.17 5.13
CA LYS A 41 -4.12 0.83 5.46
C LYS A 41 -2.87 0.50 4.65
N VAL A 42 -2.84 0.85 3.37
CA VAL A 42 -1.65 0.66 2.52
C VAL A 42 -0.46 1.45 3.08
N GLY A 43 -0.69 2.70 3.51
CA GLY A 43 0.30 3.50 4.21
C GLY A 43 0.74 2.90 5.55
N TYR A 44 -0.20 2.34 6.33
CA TYR A 44 0.11 1.63 7.57
C TYR A 44 1.04 0.43 7.33
N VAL A 45 0.69 -0.45 6.38
CA VAL A 45 1.51 -1.61 6.02
C VAL A 45 2.90 -1.18 5.55
N ALA A 46 2.98 -0.13 4.73
CA ALA A 46 4.25 0.38 4.23
C ALA A 46 5.19 0.84 5.35
N ASN A 47 4.65 1.58 6.32
CA ASN A 47 5.38 2.04 7.49
C ASN A 47 5.75 0.88 8.43
N PHE A 48 4.79 0.00 8.75
CA PHE A 48 4.99 -1.13 9.64
C PHE A 48 6.05 -2.09 9.09
N CYS A 49 5.97 -2.42 7.80
CA CYS A 49 6.93 -3.29 7.13
C CYS A 49 8.26 -2.60 6.79
N LYS A 50 8.51 -1.36 7.24
CA LYS A 50 9.77 -0.61 7.06
C LYS A 50 10.17 -0.37 5.59
N LYS A 51 9.20 -0.18 4.71
CA LYS A 51 9.42 0.28 3.33
C LYS A 51 8.33 1.30 3.00
N PRO A 52 8.46 2.53 3.54
CA PRO A 52 7.50 3.59 3.32
C PRO A 52 7.56 4.10 1.88
N PHE A 53 6.48 4.68 1.42
CA PHE A 53 6.48 5.40 0.15
C PHE A 53 7.29 6.70 0.29
N PRO A 54 8.03 7.11 -0.75
CA PRO A 54 8.64 8.42 -0.80
C PRO A 54 7.56 9.52 -0.63
N ARG A 55 7.94 10.66 -0.04
CA ARG A 55 7.01 11.79 0.05
C ARG A 55 6.61 12.26 -1.36
N GLY A 56 5.33 12.49 -1.57
CA GLY A 56 4.79 12.89 -2.87
C GLY A 56 4.68 11.75 -3.90
N TYR A 57 4.92 10.50 -3.49
CA TYR A 57 4.75 9.34 -4.37
C TYR A 57 3.28 9.16 -4.75
N LYS A 58 2.99 9.16 -6.05
CA LYS A 58 1.65 8.98 -6.61
C LYS A 58 1.61 7.67 -7.39
N CYS A 59 0.53 6.92 -7.24
CA CYS A 59 0.24 5.71 -7.99
C CYS A 59 -0.94 5.96 -8.91
N GLY A 60 -0.94 5.35 -10.11
CA GLY A 60 -1.89 5.69 -11.16
C GLY A 60 -1.55 7.03 -11.83
N SER A 61 -1.37 7.03 -13.14
CA SER A 61 -1.12 8.26 -13.93
C SER A 61 -1.71 8.19 -15.33
N LYS A 62 -2.87 7.55 -15.46
CA LYS A 62 -3.71 7.65 -16.66
C LYS A 62 -5.15 7.90 -16.25
#